data_AF-A0A3D0V201-F1
#
_entry.id   AF-A0A3D0V201-F1
#
_cell.length_a   1.000
_cell.length_b   1.000
_cell.length_c   1.000
_cell.angle_alpha   90.00
_cell.angle_beta   90.00
_cell.angle_gamma   90.00
#
_symmetry.space_group_name_H-M   'P 1'
#
loop_
_entity.id
_entity.type
_entity.pdbx_description
1 polymer ?
#
loop_
_entity_poly.entity_id
_entity_poly.type
_entity_poly.pdbx_seq_one_letter_code
_entity_poly.pdbx_strand_id
1 'polypeptide(L)' 'MYQISFYVPEIDLEIVKNAMFDAGAGQFNNYENCAWQ' A
#
# COMPACT_ATOMS: atom_id res chain seq x y z
N MET A 1 3.67 14.86 1.51
CA MET A 1 3.71 13.41 1.20
C MET A 1 3.85 12.69 2.52
N TYR A 2 2.91 11.82 2.88
CA TYR A 2 2.94 11.06 4.13
C TYR A 2 3.36 9.63 3.80
N GLN A 3 4.33 9.10 4.55
CA GLN A 3 4.73 7.70 4.44
C GLN A 3 4.00 6.90 5.51
N ILE A 4 3.26 5.88 5.08
CA ILE A 4 2.57 4.95 5.96
C ILE A 4 3.43 3.69 6.07
N SER A 5 3.92 3.39 7.26
CA SER A 5 4.67 2.18 7.56
C SER A 5 3.90 1.38 8.61
N PHE A 6 3.64 0.11 8.32
CA PHE A 6 2.89 -0.79 9.18
C PHE A 6 3.47 -2.21 9.03
N TYR A 7 3.23 -3.06 10.03
CA TYR A 7 3.74 -4.43 10.06
C TYR A 7 2.57 -5.40 10.00
N VAL A 8 2.62 -6.35 9.07
CA VAL A 8 1.61 -7.40 8.93
C VAL A 8 2.27 -8.76 8.76
N PRO A 9 1.59 -9.85 9.13
CA PRO A 9 2.01 -11.19 8.78
C PRO A 9 2.08 -11.36 7.25
N GLU A 10 2.99 -12.20 6.77
CA GLU A 10 3.19 -12.45 5.34
C GLU A 10 1.91 -12.94 4.64
N ILE A 11 1.07 -13.69 5.36
CA ILE A 11 -0.20 -14.21 4.82
C ILE A 11 -1.23 -13.11 4.51
N ASP A 12 -1.17 -11.99 5.22
CA ASP A 12 -2.10 -10.87 5.06
C ASP A 12 -1.49 -9.73 4.22
N LEU A 13 -0.23 -9.88 3.79
CA LEU A 13 0.52 -8.82 3.10
C LEU A 13 -0.16 -8.37 1.81
N GLU A 14 -0.57 -9.30 0.95
CA GLU A 14 -1.26 -8.97 -0.30
C GLU A 14 -2.65 -8.36 -0.05
N ILE A 15 -3.37 -8.88 0.94
CA ILE A 15 -4.71 -8.40 1.31
C ILE A 15 -4.65 -6.94 1.76
N VAL A 16 -3.70 -6.61 2.65
CA VAL A 16 -3.57 -5.26 3.17
C VAL A 16 -3.02 -4.30 2.12
N LYS A 17 -2.08 -4.75 1.26
CA LYS A 17 -1.62 -3.94 0.11
C LYS A 17 -2.77 -3.59 -0.82
N ASN A 18 -3.59 -4.57 -1.22
CA ASN A 18 -4.73 -4.32 -2.10
C ASN A 18 -5.74 -3.36 -1.46
N ALA A 19 -6.07 -3.57 -0.17
CA ALA A 19 -6.95 -2.65 0.55
C ALA A 19 -6.39 -1.22 0.64
N MET A 20 -5.07 -1.06 0.76
CA MET A 20 -4.43 0.25 0.74
C MET A 20 -4.49 0.91 -0.64
N PHE A 21 -4.24 0.15 -1.71
CA PHE A 21 -4.36 0.66 -3.07
C PHE A 21 -5.80 1.05 -3.42
N ASP A 22 -6.79 0.24 -3.01
CA ASP A 22 -8.22 0.54 -3.17
C ASP A 22 -8.63 1.80 -2.39
N ALA A 23 -8.03 2.04 -1.22
CA ALA A 23 -8.23 3.25 -0.43
C ALA A 23 -7.54 4.49 -1.03
N GLY A 24 -6.79 4.35 -2.13
CA GLY A 24 -6.06 5.42 -2.80
C GLY A 24 -4.64 5.67 -2.25
N ALA A 25 -4.13 4.79 -1.39
CA ALA A 25 -2.73 4.84 -0.99
C ALA A 25 -1.83 4.40 -2.15
N GLY A 26 -0.63 4.99 -2.26
CA GLY A 26 0.30 4.65 -3.33
C GLY A 26 -0.05 5.23 -4.71
N GLN A 27 -1.09 6.05 -4.81
CA GLN A 27 -1.37 6.89 -5.97
C GLN A 27 -0.62 8.22 -5.85
N PHE A 28 0.38 8.45 -6.70
CA PHE A 28 1.10 9.70 -6.77
C PHE A 28 1.32 10.11 -8.23
N ASN A 29 0.66 11.20 -8.63
CA ASN A 29 0.61 11.66 -10.02
C ASN A 29 0.07 10.56 -10.97
N ASN A 30 0.92 10.04 -11.88
CA ASN A 30 0.61 8.96 -12.82
C ASN A 30 1.10 7.58 -12.34
N TYR A 31 1.60 7.49 -11.12
CA TYR A 31 2.08 6.23 -10.57
C TYR A 31 1.04 5.68 -9.59
N GLU A 32 0.56 4.49 -9.86
CA GLU A 32 -0.39 3.76 -9.04
C GLU A 32 0.33 2.55 -8.42
N ASN A 33 -0.17 2.05 -7.29
CA ASN A 33 0.37 0.88 -6.60
C ASN A 33 1.81 1.03 -6.06
N CYS A 34 2.20 2.23 -5.61
CA CYS A 34 3.48 2.42 -4.93
C CYS A 34 3.46 1.87 -3.50
N ALA A 35 3.93 0.64 -3.31
CA ALA A 35 4.26 0.10 -2.00
C ALA A 35 5.59 -0.66 -2.06
N TRP A 36 6.39 -0.51 -1.01
CA TRP A 36 7.61 -1.28 -0.80
C TRP A 36 7.38 -2.28 0.34
N GLN A 37 7.96 -3.49 0.23
CA GLN A 37 7.92 -4.52 1.27
C GLN A 37 9.31 -4.71 1.88
#